data_AF-A0A151TI50-F1
#
_entry.id   AF-A0A151TI50-F1
#
_cell.length_a   1.000
_cell.length_b   1.000
_cell.length_c   1.000
_cell.angle_alpha   90.00
_cell.angle_beta   90.00
_cell.angle_gamma   90.00
#
_symmetry.space_group_name_H-M   'P 1'
#
loop_
_entity.id
_entity.type
_entity.pdbx_description
1 polymer ?
#
loop_
_entity_poly.entity_id
_entity_poly.type
_entity_poly.pdbx_seq_one_letter_code
_entity_poly.pdbx_strand_id
1 'polypeptide(L)'
;MVQAELVELKKQIKDLLEKQMVRSNVSPWGALLLLVEKDGGARLCVDYRQLNGHVILAEGIAVDPTKVEVVIQWERPRIATEIRSFVELASYYRRFIEGFSRIVMPLT
;
A
#
# COMPACT_ATOMS: atom_id res chain seq x y z
N MET A 1 -4.58 12.69 -17.61
CA MET A 1 -5.70 13.49 -17.08
C MET A 1 -6.16 14.44 -18.15
N VAL A 2 -7.46 14.55 -18.34
CA VAL A 2 -8.09 15.52 -19.23
C VAL A 2 -7.97 16.91 -18.60
N GLN A 3 -7.86 17.96 -19.41
CA GLN A 3 -7.65 19.34 -18.93
C GLN A 3 -8.71 19.78 -17.90
N ALA A 4 -9.97 19.41 -18.11
CA ALA A 4 -11.06 19.72 -17.19
C ALA A 4 -10.88 19.06 -15.82
N GLU A 5 -10.41 17.81 -15.77
CA GLU A 5 -10.14 17.09 -14.51
C GLU A 5 -9.03 17.78 -13.71
N LEU A 6 -7.99 18.28 -14.39
CA LEU A 6 -6.87 18.94 -13.72
C LEU A 6 -7.27 20.29 -13.11
N VAL A 7 -8.16 21.02 -13.78
CA VAL A 7 -8.72 22.28 -13.27
C VAL A 7 -9.56 22.02 -12.03
N GLU A 8 -10.48 21.05 -12.08
CA GLU A 8 -11.33 20.72 -10.94
C GLU A 8 -10.52 20.15 -9.77
N LEU A 9 -9.54 19.29 -10.04
CA LEU A 9 -8.62 18.77 -9.01
C LEU A 9 -7.89 19.90 -8.28
N LYS A 10 -7.28 20.84 -9.02
CA LYS A 10 -6.56 21.98 -8.44
C LYS A 10 -7.47 22.87 -7.59
N LYS A 11 -8.70 23.11 -8.06
CA LYS A 11 -9.71 23.87 -7.33
C LYS A 11 -10.06 23.21 -6.00
N GLN A 12 -10.33 21.90 -5.98
CA GLN A 12 -10.65 21.17 -4.74
C GLN A 12 -9.46 21.11 -3.78
N ILE A 13 -8.24 20.89 -4.28
CA ILE A 13 -7.02 20.93 -3.44
C ILE A 13 -6.86 22.31 -2.80
N LYS A 14 -7.09 23.39 -3.56
CA LYS A 14 -6.99 24.76 -3.04
C LYS A 14 -8.00 25.01 -1.91
N ASP A 15 -9.24 24.60 -2.09
CA ASP A 15 -10.29 24.72 -1.05
C ASP A 15 -9.92 23.93 0.22
N LEU A 16 -9.37 22.71 0.08
CA LEU A 16 -8.88 21.92 1.22
C LEU A 16 -7.70 22.59 1.95
N LEU A 17 -6.81 23.26 1.22
CA LEU A 17 -5.70 24.03 1.79
C LEU A 17 -6.22 25.28 2.53
N GLU A 18 -7.15 26.02 1.93
CA GLU A 18 -7.78 27.21 2.53
C GLU A 18 -8.56 26.86 3.81
N LYS A 19 -9.24 25.71 3.83
CA LYS A 19 -9.93 25.17 5.02
C LYS A 19 -9.01 24.55 6.06
N GLN A 20 -7.70 24.53 5.83
CA GLN A 20 -6.71 23.87 6.69
C GLN A 20 -6.97 22.38 6.97
N MET A 21 -7.67 21.69 6.06
CA MET A 21 -7.88 20.25 6.17
C MET A 21 -6.66 19.45 5.69
N VAL A 22 -5.85 20.04 4.81
CA VAL A 22 -4.61 19.46 4.30
C VAL A 22 -3.49 20.50 4.32
N ARG A 23 -2.24 20.03 4.20
CA ARG A 23 -1.05 20.88 4.10
C ARG A 23 -0.10 20.34 3.03
N SER A 24 0.78 21.20 2.53
CA SER A 24 1.91 20.74 1.73
C SER A 24 2.80 19.80 2.56
N ASN A 25 3.27 18.72 1.94
CA ASN A 25 4.09 17.72 2.59
C ASN A 25 5.08 17.11 1.59
N VAL A 26 6.25 16.70 2.09
CA VAL A 26 7.22 15.87 1.36
C VAL A 26 7.31 14.55 2.12
N SER A 27 6.51 13.59 1.71
CA SER A 27 6.44 12.25 2.31
C SER A 27 7.04 11.23 1.33
N PRO A 28 7.77 10.21 1.83
CA PRO A 28 8.18 9.09 0.99
C PRO A 28 6.98 8.23 0.53
N TRP A 29 5.80 8.46 1.12
CA TRP A 29 4.54 7.80 0.80
C TRP A 29 3.59 8.74 0.05
N GLY A 30 2.93 8.21 -0.98
CA GLY A 30 1.88 8.89 -1.73
C GLY A 30 0.73 7.93 -2.05
N ALA A 31 -0.47 8.48 -2.23
CA ALA A 31 -1.66 7.73 -2.62
C ALA A 31 -2.24 8.31 -3.92
N LEU A 32 -2.93 7.47 -4.69
CA LEU A 32 -3.56 7.90 -5.93
C LEU A 32 -4.76 8.80 -5.63
N LEU A 33 -4.89 9.88 -6.39
CA LEU A 33 -6.07 10.76 -6.38
C LEU A 33 -7.01 10.39 -7.52
N LEU A 34 -8.29 10.26 -7.20
CA LEU A 34 -9.36 9.92 -8.14
C LEU A 34 -10.43 11.01 -8.06
N LEU A 35 -10.94 11.44 -9.21
CA LEU A 35 -12.18 12.21 -9.27
C LEU A 35 -13.33 11.24 -9.54
N VAL A 36 -14.35 11.27 -8.69
CA VAL A 36 -15.52 10.40 -8.78
C VAL A 36 -16.77 11.26 -8.93
N GLU A 37 -17.59 10.98 -9.94
CA GLU A 37 -18.90 11.61 -10.10
C GLU A 37 -19.82 11.22 -8.94
N LYS A 38 -20.34 12.21 -8.23
CA LYS A 38 -21.27 12.04 -7.12
C LYS A 38 -22.21 13.24 -7.04
N ASP A 39 -23.50 12.96 -7.06
CA ASP A 39 -24.58 13.95 -6.93
C ASP A 39 -24.53 15.06 -8.00
N GLY A 40 -24.14 14.71 -9.23
CA GLY A 40 -24.04 15.66 -10.36
C GLY A 40 -22.78 16.53 -10.37
N GLY A 41 -21.77 16.21 -9.55
CA GLY A 41 -20.46 16.83 -9.61
C GLY A 41 -19.33 15.89 -9.23
N ALA A 42 -18.08 16.30 -9.49
CA ALA A 42 -16.92 15.49 -9.16
C ALA A 42 -16.48 15.67 -7.70
N ARG A 43 -16.13 14.57 -7.02
CA ARG A 43 -15.50 14.58 -5.69
C ARG A 43 -14.11 13.97 -5.75
N LEU A 44 -13.14 14.66 -5.16
CA LEU A 44 -11.80 14.15 -4.93
C LEU A 44 -11.84 13.03 -3.87
N CYS A 45 -11.38 11.86 -4.29
CA CYS A 45 -11.24 10.66 -3.47
C CYS A 45 -9.77 10.23 -3.46
N VAL A 46 -9.24 9.97 -2.28
CA VAL A 46 -7.88 9.42 -2.12
C VAL A 46 -7.98 7.90 -2.01
N ASP A 47 -7.24 7.18 -2.84
CA ASP A 47 -7.21 5.72 -2.79
C ASP A 47 -6.32 5.21 -1.67
N TYR A 48 -6.91 5.08 -0.48
CA TYR A 48 -6.24 4.55 0.71
C TYR A 48 -6.21 3.02 0.77
N ARG A 49 -6.62 2.27 -0.26
CA ARG A 49 -6.71 0.80 -0.17
C ARG A 49 -5.38 0.13 0.20
N GLN A 50 -4.27 0.63 -0.35
CA GLN A 50 -2.94 0.15 0.01
C GLN A 50 -2.63 0.45 1.48
N LEU A 51 -2.90 1.68 1.94
CA LEU A 51 -2.67 2.09 3.32
C LEU A 51 -3.53 1.31 4.32
N ASN A 52 -4.82 1.14 4.02
CA ASN A 52 -5.78 0.45 4.89
C ASN A 52 -5.47 -1.05 5.05
N GLY A 53 -4.58 -1.61 4.22
CA GLY A 53 -4.07 -2.97 4.38
C GLY A 53 -2.98 -3.11 5.44
N HIS A 54 -2.53 -2.00 6.03
CA HIS A 54 -1.46 -1.91 7.02
C HIS A 54 -1.95 -1.32 8.35
N VAL A 55 -1.23 -1.62 9.42
CA VAL A 55 -1.43 -1.06 10.76
C VAL A 55 -0.48 0.13 10.93
N ILE A 56 -1.03 1.27 11.35
CA ILE A 56 -0.24 2.47 11.64
C ILE A 56 0.13 2.44 13.13
N LEU A 57 1.42 2.27 13.43
CA LEU A 57 2.00 2.30 14.78
C LEU A 57 2.75 3.62 14.99
N ALA A 58 3.09 3.94 16.24
CA ALA A 58 3.86 5.14 16.57
C ALA A 58 5.27 5.11 15.93
N GLU A 59 5.88 3.94 15.88
CA GLU A 59 7.19 3.68 15.26
C GLU A 59 7.17 3.55 13.72
N GLY A 60 5.98 3.43 13.09
CA GLY A 60 5.88 3.33 11.63
C GLY A 60 4.68 2.53 11.12
N ILE A 61 4.75 2.15 9.84
CA ILE A 61 3.71 1.33 9.19
C ILE A 61 4.11 -0.14 9.31
N ALA A 62 3.27 -0.95 9.93
CA ALA A 62 3.45 -2.40 10.05
C ALA A 62 2.41 -3.14 9.20
N VAL A 63 2.73 -4.36 8.76
CA VAL A 63 1.72 -5.26 8.19
C VAL A 63 0.79 -5.71 9.32
N ASP A 64 -0.51 -5.84 9.03
CA ASP A 64 -1.49 -6.38 9.99
C ASP A 64 -0.97 -7.67 10.63
N PRO A 65 -0.85 -7.73 11.98
CA PRO A 65 -0.29 -8.88 12.67
C PRO A 65 -1.06 -10.15 12.33
N THR A 66 -2.37 -10.08 12.05
CA THR A 66 -3.18 -11.24 11.64
C THR A 66 -2.69 -11.85 10.33
N LYS A 67 -2.24 -11.03 9.38
CA LYS A 67 -1.67 -11.50 8.11
C LYS A 67 -0.26 -12.06 8.28
N VAL A 68 0.52 -11.49 9.20
CA VAL A 68 1.85 -11.99 9.54
C VAL A 68 1.75 -13.32 10.28
N GLU A 69 0.77 -13.46 11.17
CA GLU A 69 0.56 -14.64 11.99
C GLU A 69 0.25 -15.89 11.17
N VAL A 70 -0.49 -15.76 10.06
CA VAL A 70 -0.70 -16.85 9.11
C VAL A 70 0.63 -17.37 8.53
N VAL A 71 1.59 -16.49 8.29
CA VAL A 71 2.93 -16.87 7.79
C VAL A 71 3.78 -17.47 8.93
N ILE A 72 3.66 -16.94 10.15
CA ILE A 72 4.36 -17.46 11.34
C ILE A 72 3.89 -18.87 11.70
N GLN A 73 2.58 -19.10 11.66
CA GLN A 73 1.94 -20.39 11.98
C GLN A 73 1.97 -21.38 10.81
N TRP A 74 2.57 -21.00 9.68
CA TRP A 74 2.64 -21.85 8.51
C TRP A 74 3.44 -23.12 8.83
N GLU A 75 2.82 -24.29 8.64
CA GLU A 75 3.46 -25.58 8.91
C GLU A 75 4.70 -25.78 8.03
N ARG A 76 5.81 -26.23 8.61
CA ARG A 76 7.07 -26.44 7.88
C ARG A 76 6.84 -27.32 6.64
N PRO A 77 7.03 -26.78 5.41
CA PRO A 77 6.86 -27.52 4.17
C PRO A 77 7.73 -28.77 4.15
N ARG A 78 7.18 -29.89 3.67
CA ARG A 78 7.92 -31.17 3.59
C ARG A 78 8.17 -31.62 2.16
N ILE A 79 7.38 -31.13 1.20
CA ILE A 79 7.49 -31.51 -0.21
C ILE A 79 7.90 -30.33 -1.09
N ALA A 80 8.55 -30.64 -2.21
CA ALA A 80 9.09 -29.65 -3.14
C ALA A 80 8.03 -28.66 -3.65
N THR A 81 6.79 -29.11 -3.85
CA THR A 81 5.67 -28.27 -4.28
C THR A 81 5.32 -27.21 -3.24
N GLU A 82 5.22 -27.60 -1.96
CA GLU A 82 4.93 -26.68 -0.85
C GLU A 82 6.08 -25.67 -0.65
N ILE A 83 7.33 -26.13 -0.77
CA ILE A 83 8.51 -25.27 -0.69
C ILE A 83 8.46 -24.21 -1.80
N ARG A 84 8.16 -24.61 -3.04
CA ARG A 84 8.04 -23.68 -4.17
C ARG A 84 6.91 -22.66 -3.95
N SER A 85 5.74 -23.10 -3.51
CA SER A 85 4.62 -22.20 -3.20
C SER A 85 4.96 -21.19 -2.09
N PHE A 86 5.70 -21.62 -1.06
CA PHE A 86 6.18 -20.72 -0.01
C PHE A 86 7.17 -19.68 -0.54
N VAL A 87 8.15 -20.10 -1.35
CA VAL A 87 9.14 -19.19 -1.95
C VAL A 87 8.45 -18.16 -2.85
N GLU A 88 7.43 -18.55 -3.62
CA GLU A 88 6.63 -17.64 -4.45
C GLU A 88 5.91 -16.59 -3.59
N LEU A 89 5.22 -17.03 -2.53
CA LEU A 89 4.57 -16.11 -1.59
C LEU A 89 5.57 -15.13 -0.96
N ALA A 90 6.70 -15.64 -0.47
CA ALA A 90 7.74 -14.83 0.16
C ALA A 90 8.39 -13.85 -0.83
N SER A 91 8.47 -14.21 -2.12
CA SER A 91 9.04 -13.35 -3.17
C SER A 91 8.26 -12.05 -3.38
N TYR A 92 6.95 -12.03 -3.10
CA TYR A 92 6.13 -10.82 -3.12
C TYR A 92 6.68 -9.73 -2.18
N TYR A 93 7.22 -10.15 -1.04
CA TYR A 93 7.77 -9.27 -0.01
C TYR A 93 9.28 -9.01 -0.16
N ARG A 94 9.94 -9.52 -1.21
CA ARG A 94 11.41 -9.44 -1.38
C ARG A 94 11.99 -8.03 -1.24
N ARG A 95 11.24 -6.97 -1.57
CA ARG A 95 11.72 -5.59 -1.49
C ARG A 95 11.88 -5.10 -0.04
N PHE A 96 11.19 -5.76 0.89
CA PHE A 96 11.14 -5.40 2.30
C PHE A 96 12.02 -6.33 3.17
N ILE A 97 12.61 -7.37 2.58
CA ILE A 97 13.44 -8.36 3.27
C ILE A 97 14.88 -8.18 2.78
N GLU A 98 15.73 -7.61 3.63
CA GLU A 98 17.14 -7.43 3.31
C GLU A 98 17.83 -8.78 3.08
N GLY A 99 18.59 -8.89 1.99
CA GLY A 99 19.30 -10.13 1.67
C GLY A 99 18.40 -11.30 1.25
N PHE A 100 17.14 -11.07 0.87
CA PHE A 100 16.17 -12.12 0.52
C PHE A 100 16.75 -13.24 -0.35
N SER A 101 17.46 -12.89 -1.44
CA SER A 101 18.07 -13.87 -2.35
C SER A 101 19.04 -14.84 -1.66
N ARG A 102 19.79 -14.38 -0.65
CA ARG A 102 20.74 -15.23 0.10
C ARG A 102 20.00 -16.16 1.05
N ILE A 103 18.86 -15.73 1.59
CA ILE A 103 18.04 -16.48 2.53
C ILE A 103 17.28 -17.61 1.83
N VAL A 104 16.74 -17.36 0.62
CA VAL A 104 15.96 -18.36 -0.13
C VAL A 104 16.78 -19.30 -1.00
N MET A 105 18.06 -18.97 -1.26
CA MET A 105 18.99 -19.81 -2.03
C MET A 105 18.98 -21.31 -1.65
N PRO A 106 18.99 -21.73 -0.37
CA PRO A 106 18.94 -23.16 -0.02
C PRO A 106 17.59 -23.85 -0.27
N LEU A 107 16.54 -23.11 -0.66
CA LEU A 107 15.18 -23.62 -0.89
C LEU A 107 14.82 -23.75 -2.38
N THR A 108 15.66 -23.20 -3.27
CA THR A 108 15.55 -23.24 -4.73
C THR A 108 16.60 -24.15 -5.33
#